data_AF-A0A8X6U5X8-F1
#
_entry.id   AF-A0A8X6U5X8-F1
#
_cell.length_a   1.000
_cell.length_b   1.000
_cell.length_c   1.000
_cell.angle_alpha   90.00
_cell.angle_beta   90.00
_cell.angle_gamma   90.00
#
_symmetry.space_group_name_H-M   'P 1'
#
loop_
_entity.id
_entity.type
_entity.pdbx_description
1 polymer ?
#
loop_
_entity_poly.entity_id
_entity_poly.type
_entity_poly.pdbx_seq_one_letter_code
_entity_poly.pdbx_strand_id
1 'polypeptide(L)'
;MKLRKWNSNDQTLMKTWEYEGLETHPRHSENNSRVQSSKVLGIPWNVIHDYFTIDVKGLIELDTSKPVTKRIVLQSAGKIYDPVGFLSPYTIKLKCLLQEL
;
A
#
# COMPACT_ATOMS: atom_id res chain seq x y z
N MET A 1 -25.21 10.71 3.25
CA MET A 1 -24.23 10.32 2.22
C MET A 1 -24.44 8.84 1.92
N LYS A 2 -24.69 8.44 0.66
CA LYS A 2 -24.86 7.01 0.31
C LYS A 2 -23.48 6.43 0.00
N LEU A 3 -23.01 5.47 0.79
CA LEU A 3 -21.74 4.78 0.54
C LEU A 3 -21.88 3.93 -0.72
N ARG A 4 -20.83 3.93 -1.55
CA ARG A 4 -20.75 3.21 -2.83
C ARG A 4 -19.40 2.51 -2.92
N LYS A 5 -19.29 1.49 -3.77
CA LYS A 5 -18.06 0.70 -4.00
C LYS A 5 -17.64 -0.12 -2.80
N TRP A 6 -18.61 -0.84 -2.22
CA TRP A 6 -18.33 -1.80 -1.14
C TRP A 6 -17.41 -2.91 -1.62
N ASN A 7 -16.54 -3.38 -0.74
CA ASN A 7 -15.61 -4.45 -1.04
C ASN A 7 -15.31 -5.27 0.21
N SER A 8 -15.08 -6.57 0.03
CA SER A 8 -14.85 -7.52 1.11
C SER A 8 -14.05 -8.73 0.61
N ASN A 9 -13.26 -9.30 1.51
CA ASN A 9 -12.59 -10.59 1.33
C ASN A 9 -13.59 -11.77 1.38
N ASP A 10 -14.75 -11.59 2.01
CA ASP A 10 -15.82 -12.58 2.10
C ASP A 10 -16.70 -12.57 0.83
N GLN A 11 -16.69 -13.69 0.09
CA GLN A 11 -17.48 -13.85 -1.13
C GLN A 11 -18.98 -13.94 -0.88
N THR A 12 -19.40 -14.49 0.26
CA THR A 12 -20.83 -14.60 0.63
C THR A 12 -21.40 -13.23 0.89
N LEU A 13 -20.65 -12.40 1.60
CA LEU A 13 -21.03 -11.01 1.87
C LEU A 13 -21.13 -10.19 0.58
N MET A 14 -20.16 -10.35 -0.33
CA MET A 14 -20.18 -9.66 -1.64
C MET A 14 -21.42 -10.02 -2.46
N LYS A 15 -21.78 -11.31 -2.53
CA LYS A 15 -22.99 -11.77 -3.23
C LYS A 15 -24.27 -11.25 -2.58
N THR A 16 -24.30 -11.18 -1.25
CA THR A 16 -25.44 -10.65 -0.50
C THR A 16 -25.66 -9.19 -0.84
N TRP A 17 -24.60 -8.38 -0.87
CA TRP A 17 -24.68 -6.97 -1.24
C TRP A 17 -25.07 -6.75 -2.70
N GLU A 18 -24.57 -7.58 -3.62
CA GLU A 18 -25.00 -7.55 -5.03
C GLU A 18 -26.49 -7.86 -5.18
N TYR A 19 -27.01 -8.86 -4.43
CA TYR A 19 -28.44 -9.19 -4.40
C TYR A 19 -29.28 -8.04 -3.84
N GLU A 20 -28.80 -7.34 -2.82
CA GLU A 20 -29.44 -6.15 -2.24
C GLU A 20 -29.34 -4.88 -3.12
N GLY A 21 -28.67 -4.96 -4.28
CA GLY A 21 -28.50 -3.85 -5.20
C GLY A 21 -27.52 -2.79 -4.73
N LEU A 22 -26.59 -3.14 -3.82
CA LEU A 22 -25.49 -2.26 -3.42
C LEU A 22 -24.41 -2.26 -4.49
N GLU A 23 -23.88 -1.08 -4.81
CA GLU A 23 -22.74 -0.96 -5.73
C GLU A 23 -21.47 -1.53 -5.10
N THR A 24 -21.02 -2.68 -5.61
CA THR A 24 -19.75 -3.33 -5.25
C THR A 24 -18.63 -2.98 -6.22
N HIS A 25 -17.37 -3.19 -5.82
CA HIS A 25 -16.22 -2.97 -6.70
C HIS A 25 -16.11 -4.11 -7.74
N PRO A 26 -15.99 -3.82 -9.06
CA PRO A 26 -15.91 -4.87 -10.08
C PRO A 26 -14.65 -5.73 -9.91
N ARG A 27 -14.83 -7.06 -9.84
CA ARG A 27 -13.74 -8.05 -9.87
C ARG A 27 -13.35 -8.29 -11.34
N HIS A 28 -12.22 -7.74 -11.77
CA HIS A 28 -11.62 -8.17 -13.04
C HIS A 28 -10.93 -9.53 -12.86
N SER A 29 -11.10 -10.41 -13.85
CA SER A 29 -10.62 -11.81 -13.94
C SER A 29 -9.19 -12.03 -13.39
N GLU A 30 -9.01 -13.18 -12.75
CA GLU A 30 -7.81 -13.73 -12.12
C GLU A 30 -6.55 -13.80 -13.01
N ASN A 31 -6.66 -13.51 -14.31
CA ASN A 31 -5.59 -13.71 -15.29
C ASN A 31 -4.61 -12.53 -15.46
N ASN A 32 -4.74 -11.45 -14.69
CA ASN A 32 -3.72 -10.39 -14.64
C ASN A 32 -3.08 -10.34 -13.25
N SER A 33 -1.83 -10.80 -13.17
CA SER A 33 -0.93 -10.80 -12.01
C SER A 33 -0.61 -9.42 -11.43
N ARG A 34 -1.29 -8.36 -11.89
CA ARG A 34 -1.41 -7.09 -11.18
C ARG A 34 -2.55 -7.22 -10.17
N VAL A 35 -2.18 -7.67 -8.98
CA VAL A 35 -2.92 -7.59 -7.70
C VAL A 35 -4.16 -6.71 -7.80
N GLN A 36 -5.31 -7.33 -7.58
CA GLN A 36 -6.64 -6.73 -7.57
C GLN A 36 -6.63 -5.25 -7.16
N SER A 37 -7.19 -4.41 -8.02
CA SER A 37 -7.04 -2.96 -8.12
C SER A 37 -7.73 -2.14 -7.02
N SER A 38 -7.86 -2.67 -5.80
CA SER A 38 -8.36 -1.89 -4.66
C SER A 38 -7.21 -1.17 -3.95
N LYS A 39 -7.39 0.13 -3.72
CA LYS A 39 -6.47 0.93 -2.90
C LYS A 39 -7.23 1.47 -1.71
N VAL A 40 -6.61 1.38 -0.54
CA VAL A 40 -7.09 2.02 0.68
C VAL A 40 -6.06 3.08 1.05
N LEU A 41 -6.49 4.34 1.12
CA LEU A 41 -5.59 5.48 1.37
C LEU A 41 -4.39 5.53 0.40
N GLY A 42 -4.58 5.12 -0.85
CA GLY A 42 -3.49 5.06 -1.84
C GLY A 42 -2.58 3.82 -1.75
N ILE A 43 -2.68 3.02 -0.68
CA ILE A 43 -1.95 1.76 -0.49
C ILE A 43 -2.70 0.63 -1.21
N PRO A 44 -2.03 -0.17 -2.05
CA PRO A 44 -2.65 -1.35 -2.65
C PRO A 44 -3.08 -2.38 -1.59
N TRP A 45 -4.30 -2.91 -1.75
CA TRP A 45 -4.89 -3.92 -0.89
C TRP A 45 -5.27 -5.16 -1.71
N ASN A 46 -4.70 -6.31 -1.34
CA ASN A 46 -5.16 -7.60 -1.84
C ASN A 46 -6.40 -8.00 -1.06
N VAL A 47 -7.56 -7.79 -1.66
CA VAL A 47 -8.85 -8.05 -1.03
C VAL A 47 -9.05 -9.53 -0.75
N ILE A 48 -8.67 -10.43 -1.66
CA ILE A 48 -8.85 -11.88 -1.45
C ILE A 48 -8.09 -12.36 -0.22
N HIS A 49 -6.82 -11.96 -0.09
CA HIS A 49 -5.92 -12.48 0.94
C HIS A 49 -5.81 -11.57 2.16
N ASP A 50 -6.53 -10.45 2.15
CA ASP A 50 -6.58 -9.44 3.20
C ASP A 50 -5.20 -8.94 3.69
N TYR A 51 -4.39 -8.46 2.76
CA TYR A 51 -3.13 -7.80 3.10
C TYR A 51 -2.85 -6.57 2.24
N PHE A 52 -2.18 -5.59 2.85
CA PHE A 52 -1.63 -4.44 2.14
C PHE A 52 -0.27 -4.78 1.53
N THR A 53 0.03 -4.22 0.36
CA THR A 53 1.37 -4.28 -0.21
C THR A 53 1.98 -2.89 -0.23
N ILE A 54 3.28 -2.84 0.06
CA ILE A 54 4.06 -1.60 0.04
C ILE A 54 5.18 -1.82 -0.96
N ASP A 55 5.25 -0.93 -1.97
CA ASP A 55 6.32 -0.97 -2.95
C ASP A 55 7.59 -0.38 -2.34
N VAL A 56 8.60 -1.22 -2.18
CA VAL A 56 9.93 -0.86 -1.66
C VAL A 56 11.02 -0.93 -2.73
N LYS A 57 10.68 -1.15 -4.01
CA LYS A 57 11.68 -1.27 -5.09
C LYS A 57 12.63 -0.08 -5.15
N GLY A 58 12.08 1.12 -5.00
CA GLY A 58 12.87 2.36 -5.00
C GLY A 58 13.89 2.46 -3.85
N LEU A 59 13.73 1.68 -2.77
CA LEU A 59 14.72 1.56 -1.69
C LEU A 59 15.80 0.53 -2.02
N ILE A 60 15.43 -0.58 -2.66
CA ILE A 60 16.38 -1.65 -3.02
C ILE A 60 17.36 -1.17 -4.11
N GLU A 61 16.90 -0.32 -5.02
CA GLU A 61 17.70 0.26 -6.10
C GLU A 61 18.64 1.39 -5.64
N LEU A 62 18.77 1.64 -4.33
CA LEU A 62 19.72 2.62 -3.83
C LEU A 62 21.15 2.13 -4.06
N ASP A 63 21.94 2.96 -4.73
CA ASP A 63 23.35 2.70 -4.96
C ASP A 63 24.15 2.82 -3.66
N THR A 64 24.49 1.68 -3.07
CA THR A 64 25.25 1.58 -1.82
C THR A 64 26.74 1.90 -1.98
N SER A 65 27.23 2.09 -3.21
CA SER A 65 28.62 2.50 -3.43
C SER A 65 28.84 3.99 -3.16
N LYS A 66 27.77 4.78 -3.13
CA LYS A 66 27.85 6.22 -2.86
C LYS A 66 28.00 6.51 -1.37
N PRO A 67 28.78 7.54 -1.00
CA PRO A 67 28.83 8.01 0.38
C PRO A 67 27.43 8.34 0.88
N VAL A 68 27.09 7.88 2.09
CA VAL A 68 25.81 8.20 2.72
C VAL A 68 25.80 9.68 3.08
N THR A 69 24.82 10.42 2.55
CA THR A 69 24.61 11.84 2.85
C THR A 69 23.20 12.06 3.37
N LYS A 70 22.95 13.14 4.12
CA LYS A 70 21.58 13.56 4.51
C LYS A 70 20.61 13.57 3.35
N ARG A 71 21.06 14.03 2.18
CA ARG A 71 20.25 14.09 0.96
C ARG A 71 19.79 12.70 0.51
N ILE A 72 20.68 11.71 0.54
CA ILE A 72 20.34 10.32 0.20
C ILE A 72 19.37 9.75 1.23
N VAL A 73 19.64 9.93 2.53
CA VAL A 73 18.75 9.42 3.60
C VAL A 73 17.35 10.04 3.49
N LEU A 74 17.26 11.35 3.26
CA LEU A 74 15.99 12.03 3.07
C LEU A 74 15.25 11.54 1.81
N GLN A 75 15.98 11.37 0.70
CA GLN A 75 15.41 10.82 -0.54
C GLN A 75 14.84 9.42 -0.31
N SER A 76 15.57 8.56 0.42
CA SER A 76 15.12 7.21 0.76
C SER A 76 13.87 7.23 1.64
N ALA A 77 13.85 8.05 2.68
CA ALA A 77 12.67 8.20 3.54
C ALA A 77 11.43 8.66 2.75
N GLY A 78 11.61 9.61 1.81
CA GLY A 78 10.53 10.12 0.97
C GLY A 78 9.96 9.12 -0.04
N LYS A 79 10.67 8.04 -0.36
CA LYS A 79 10.15 6.96 -1.23
C LYS A 79 9.14 6.05 -0.53
N ILE A 80 9.05 6.10 0.80
CA ILE A 80 8.14 5.27 1.59
C ILE A 80 6.81 6.02 1.75
N TYR A 81 5.79 5.57 1.03
CA TYR A 81 4.43 6.07 1.22
C TYR A 81 3.74 5.31 2.36
N ASP A 82 3.55 5.98 3.50
CA ASP A 82 2.95 5.39 4.70
C ASP A 82 1.99 6.38 5.39
N PRO A 83 0.76 6.55 4.87
CA PRO A 83 -0.19 7.55 5.36
C PRO A 83 -0.71 7.29 6.78
N VAL A 84 -0.68 6.04 7.26
CA VAL A 84 -1.22 5.64 8.57
C VAL A 84 -0.16 5.14 9.55
N GLY A 85 1.09 5.04 9.12
CA GLY A 85 2.20 4.72 10.00
C GLY A 85 2.51 3.22 10.16
N PHE A 86 2.07 2.34 9.26
CA PHE A 86 2.37 0.90 9.31
C PHE A 86 3.88 0.60 9.35
N LEU A 87 4.68 1.43 8.67
CA LEU A 87 6.12 1.32 8.59
C LEU A 87 6.86 2.28 9.53
N SER A 88 6.16 2.96 10.43
CA SER A 88 6.76 3.87 11.43
C SER A 88 7.93 3.25 12.20
N PRO A 89 7.89 1.97 12.64
CA PRO A 89 9.03 1.34 13.33
C PRO A 89 10.31 1.25 12.49
N TYR A 90 10.18 1.31 11.16
CA TYR A 90 11.31 1.28 10.23
C TYR A 90 11.71 2.70 9.80
N THR A 91 10.73 3.56 9.48
CA THR A 91 11.00 4.94 9.03
C THR A 91 11.57 5.82 10.15
N ILE A 92 11.30 5.51 11.41
CA ILE A 92 11.90 6.25 12.54
C ILE A 92 13.43 6.13 12.54
N LYS A 93 13.98 4.96 12.18
CA LYS A 93 15.44 4.77 12.10
C LYS A 93 16.08 5.68 11.06
N LEU A 94 15.41 5.88 9.92
CA LEU A 94 15.85 6.81 8.88
C LEU A 94 15.81 8.27 9.37
N LYS A 95 14.78 8.62 10.16
CA LYS A 95 14.66 9.97 10.76
C LYS A 95 15.75 10.22 11.79
N CYS A 96 16.08 9.26 12.64
CA CYS A 96 17.21 9.35 13.58
C CYS A 96 18.54 9.49 12.81
N LEU A 97 18.79 8.65 11.81
CA LEU A 97 19.99 8.75 10.97
C LEU A 97 20.12 10.13 10.29
N LEU A 98 19.01 10.70 9.82
CA LEU A 98 19.00 12.04 9.23
C LEU A 98 19.40 13.14 10.21
N GLN A 99 19.08 12.97 11.51
CA GLN A 99 19.45 13.90 12.57
C GLN A 99 20.93 13.79 12.96
N GLU A 100 21.50 12.58 12.93
CA GLU A 100 22.87 12.29 13.36
C GLU A 100 23.94 12.61 12.31
N LEU A 101 23.62 12.44 11.01
CA LEU A 101 24.50 12.83 9.90
C LEU A 101 24.71 14.35 9.84
#